data_AF-A0AA40HPS9-F1
#
_entry.id   AF-A0AA40HPS9-F1
#
_cell.length_a   1.000
_cell.length_b   1.000
_cell.length_c   1.000
_cell.angle_alpha   90.00
_cell.angle_beta   90.00
_cell.angle_gamma   90.00
#
_symmetry.space_group_name_H-M   'P 1'
#
loop_
_entity.id
_entity.type
_entity.pdbx_description
1 polymer ?
#
loop_
_entity_poly.entity_id
_entity_poly.type
_entity_poly.pdbx_seq_one_letter_code
_entity_poly.pdbx_strand_id
1 'polypeptide(L)'
;MASMGKANRTLSEARAPEPGQPGLCHDAHVLSISPLAFGISRDCNRGNLWSPCTGTIMLLVLLNQAPSFLSSKSSYMPRSVVYMHLHVLVVMACIFVVFLPSSYGIAGSTNVTGDQVKKLDVLSNDMVINVLRASFATCVLVSEEDKQAIIIEPEKRGKYVVCFDPLDGSSNIDCLVSIGTIFGIYRKNSTDEPSEKDALQPGRNLVAAGYALYGSATMLVLAMACGVNCFMLDPAIGEFILVDKDVKIKKKGNIYSLNEGYAKDFDPAVTEYVQKKKFPPDNSAPYGSRYVGSMVADVHRTLVYGGIFLYPANKKSPKGKLRLLYECNPMAYVIEKAGGLATTGKEAILDIVPTDIHQRAPVILGSPEDVTEFLEIYKKHAAK
;
A
#
# COMPACT_ATOMS: atom_id res chain seq x y z
N MET A 1 -55.27 34.69 -1.81
CA MET A 1 -54.44 34.97 -3.00
C MET A 1 -53.47 33.84 -3.18
N ALA A 2 -53.78 32.97 -4.14
CA ALA A 2 -52.97 31.84 -4.59
C ALA A 2 -52.25 32.22 -5.88
N SER A 3 -51.07 31.63 -6.10
CA SER A 3 -50.29 31.59 -7.34
C SER A 3 -49.12 30.64 -7.03
N MET A 4 -49.11 29.33 -7.33
CA MET A 4 -49.36 28.59 -8.56
C MET A 4 -48.74 29.19 -9.82
N GLY A 5 -47.62 28.58 -10.24
CA GLY A 5 -46.97 28.83 -11.53
C GLY A 5 -46.07 27.65 -11.91
N LYS A 6 -46.64 26.67 -12.63
CA LYS A 6 -45.91 25.64 -13.40
C LYS A 6 -45.28 26.27 -14.65
N ALA A 7 -44.10 25.82 -15.04
CA ALA A 7 -43.61 25.83 -16.43
C ALA A 7 -42.46 24.80 -16.54
N ASN A 8 -42.72 23.56 -16.96
CA ASN A 8 -42.65 23.09 -18.36
C ASN A 8 -41.48 23.68 -19.17
N ARG A 9 -40.41 22.90 -19.35
CA ARG A 9 -39.57 22.93 -20.55
C ARG A 9 -39.33 21.51 -21.05
N THR A 10 -40.19 21.14 -22.01
CA THR A 10 -39.90 20.42 -23.27
C THR A 10 -38.63 19.57 -23.33
N LEU A 11 -38.85 18.25 -23.50
CA LEU A 11 -37.95 17.32 -24.19
C LEU A 11 -37.66 17.87 -25.59
N SER A 12 -36.41 18.27 -25.86
CA SER A 12 -35.93 18.48 -27.22
C SER A 12 -35.48 17.13 -27.78
N GLU A 13 -36.10 16.73 -28.89
CA GLU A 13 -35.75 15.58 -29.71
C GLU A 13 -34.25 15.60 -30.09
N ALA A 14 -33.55 14.53 -29.77
CA ALA A 14 -32.17 14.34 -30.19
C ALA A 14 -32.13 14.04 -31.69
N ARG A 15 -31.56 14.97 -32.47
CA ARG A 15 -31.12 14.70 -33.85
C ARG A 15 -29.94 13.74 -33.82
N ALA A 16 -29.96 12.76 -34.72
CA ALA A 16 -28.85 11.84 -34.95
C ALA A 16 -27.59 12.60 -35.44
N PRO A 17 -26.38 12.28 -34.93
CA PRO A 17 -25.14 12.89 -35.42
C PRO A 17 -24.66 12.23 -36.71
N GLU A 18 -24.19 13.05 -37.66
CA GLU A 18 -23.52 12.62 -38.90
C GLU A 18 -22.14 12.01 -38.61
N PRO A 19 -21.65 11.07 -39.44
CA PRO A 19 -20.40 10.37 -39.18
C PRO A 19 -19.19 11.19 -39.65
N GLY A 20 -18.30 11.57 -38.72
CA GLY A 20 -16.97 12.05 -39.12
C GLY A 20 -16.20 12.98 -38.16
N GLN A 21 -16.12 12.72 -36.85
CA GLN A 21 -15.10 13.34 -35.97
C GLN A 21 -14.66 12.39 -34.84
N PRO A 22 -13.38 12.47 -34.37
CA PRO A 22 -12.83 11.53 -33.38
C PRO A 22 -13.47 11.75 -32.01
N GLY A 23 -14.12 10.71 -31.49
CA GLY A 23 -14.90 10.76 -30.25
C GLY A 23 -14.06 10.90 -28.99
N LEU A 24 -14.44 11.87 -28.15
CA LEU A 24 -14.14 11.86 -26.72
C LEU A 24 -14.81 10.66 -26.06
N CYS A 25 -14.04 9.86 -25.31
CA CYS A 25 -14.57 8.77 -24.49
C CYS A 25 -15.27 9.34 -23.25
N HIS A 26 -16.58 9.52 -23.32
CA HIS A 26 -17.46 9.48 -22.15
C HIS A 26 -17.90 8.03 -21.97
N ASP A 27 -17.41 7.36 -20.93
CA ASP A 27 -18.11 6.26 -20.24
C ASP A 27 -17.33 5.90 -18.95
N ALA A 28 -17.91 6.26 -17.81
CA ALA A 28 -17.41 5.89 -16.49
C ALA A 28 -18.22 4.67 -15.99
N HIS A 29 -17.63 3.48 -16.06
CA HIS A 29 -18.17 2.30 -15.40
C HIS A 29 -17.64 2.22 -13.96
N VAL A 30 -18.55 2.02 -13.01
CA VAL A 30 -18.28 1.80 -11.58
C VAL A 30 -17.43 0.53 -11.42
N LEU A 31 -16.26 0.66 -10.81
CA LEU A 31 -15.33 -0.43 -10.54
C LEU A 31 -15.33 -0.69 -9.01
N SER A 32 -15.84 -1.83 -8.58
CA SER A 32 -15.77 -2.27 -7.16
C SER A 32 -14.86 -3.49 -6.98
N ILE A 33 -14.39 -3.72 -5.77
CA ILE A 33 -13.70 -4.95 -5.37
C ILE A 33 -14.51 -5.54 -4.21
N SER A 34 -15.06 -6.74 -4.40
CA SER A 34 -15.94 -7.41 -3.44
C SER A 34 -15.14 -8.38 -2.56
N PRO A 35 -15.12 -8.25 -1.22
CA PRO A 35 -14.54 -9.20 -0.27
C PRO A 35 -15.54 -10.29 0.20
N LEU A 36 -16.56 -10.63 -0.58
CA LEU A 36 -17.53 -11.68 -0.23
C LEU A 36 -17.00 -13.10 -0.52
N ALA A 37 -16.40 -13.74 0.50
CA ALA A 37 -16.83 -15.04 1.07
C ALA A 37 -15.71 -15.78 1.85
N PHE A 38 -15.62 -15.56 3.17
CA PHE A 38 -15.37 -16.63 4.14
C PHE A 38 -16.54 -16.59 5.13
N GLY A 39 -17.53 -17.46 4.93
CA GLY A 39 -18.66 -17.56 5.85
C GLY A 39 -18.19 -18.07 7.21
N ILE A 40 -18.19 -17.20 8.22
CA ILE A 40 -18.23 -17.64 9.62
C ILE A 40 -19.65 -18.16 9.84
N SER A 41 -19.84 -19.48 9.69
CA SER A 41 -21.06 -20.11 10.19
C SER A 41 -21.07 -19.94 11.72
N ARG A 42 -22.14 -19.36 12.26
CA ARG A 42 -22.48 -19.43 13.68
C ARG A 42 -22.83 -20.89 14.01
N ASP A 43 -21.84 -21.73 14.19
CA ASP A 43 -21.99 -23.04 14.83
C ASP A 43 -20.75 -23.35 15.70
N CYS A 44 -20.56 -22.52 16.73
CA CYS A 44 -19.81 -22.92 17.92
C CYS A 44 -20.63 -23.96 18.69
N ASN A 45 -20.69 -25.20 18.21
CA ASN A 45 -20.95 -26.42 19.00
C ASN A 45 -21.06 -27.67 18.10
N ARG A 46 -19.96 -28.06 17.43
CA ARG A 46 -19.62 -29.47 17.18
C ARG A 46 -18.28 -29.56 16.46
N GLY A 47 -17.35 -30.32 17.03
CA GLY A 47 -16.07 -30.62 16.40
C GLY A 47 -16.24 -31.39 15.08
N ASN A 48 -15.33 -31.09 14.15
CA ASN A 48 -15.00 -31.76 12.89
C ASN A 48 -15.64 -31.27 11.58
N LEU A 49 -14.72 -31.15 10.60
CA LEU A 49 -14.81 -31.05 9.14
C LEU A 49 -14.97 -29.66 8.50
N TRP A 50 -13.82 -29.07 8.15
CA TRP A 50 -13.69 -27.96 7.21
C TRP A 50 -13.94 -28.46 5.79
N SER A 51 -15.02 -28.02 5.14
CA SER A 51 -15.30 -28.29 3.72
C SER A 51 -15.28 -26.97 2.93
N PRO A 52 -14.52 -26.86 1.83
CA PRO A 52 -14.46 -25.66 1.01
C PRO A 52 -15.55 -25.71 -0.06
N CYS A 53 -16.66 -24.98 0.13
CA CYS A 53 -17.67 -24.78 -0.91
C CYS A 53 -17.66 -23.34 -1.45
N THR A 54 -17.35 -23.26 -2.75
CA THR A 54 -17.80 -22.28 -3.76
C THR A 54 -17.30 -20.84 -3.69
N GLY A 55 -16.19 -20.59 -4.39
CA GLY A 55 -15.85 -19.30 -4.96
C GLY A 55 -16.52 -19.08 -6.32
N THR A 56 -17.24 -17.97 -6.50
CA THR A 56 -17.68 -17.49 -7.84
C THR A 56 -17.93 -15.98 -7.89
N ILE A 57 -18.07 -15.26 -6.78
CA ILE A 57 -18.49 -13.84 -6.82
C ILE A 57 -17.31 -12.85 -6.88
N MET A 58 -16.11 -13.23 -6.43
CA MET A 58 -14.92 -12.35 -6.45
C MET A 58 -14.37 -12.09 -7.87
N LEU A 59 -14.77 -12.90 -8.87
CA LEU A 59 -14.18 -12.88 -10.22
C LEU A 59 -14.80 -11.83 -11.15
N LEU A 60 -16.06 -11.46 -10.95
CA LEU A 60 -16.81 -10.71 -11.97
C LEU A 60 -16.50 -9.21 -11.99
N VAL A 61 -16.19 -8.60 -10.85
CA VAL A 61 -15.93 -7.14 -10.81
C VAL A 61 -14.49 -6.81 -11.24
N LEU A 62 -13.57 -7.75 -11.05
CA LEU A 62 -12.15 -7.60 -11.41
C LEU A 62 -11.88 -7.78 -12.91
N LEU A 63 -12.69 -8.60 -13.61
CA LEU A 63 -12.66 -8.68 -15.07
C LEU A 63 -13.13 -7.36 -15.73
N ASN A 64 -13.91 -6.54 -15.03
CA ASN A 64 -14.41 -5.27 -15.54
C ASN A 64 -13.41 -4.11 -15.42
N GLN A 65 -12.21 -4.33 -14.86
CA GLN A 65 -11.04 -3.43 -15.02
C GLN A 65 -10.37 -3.59 -16.40
N ALA A 66 -10.65 -4.69 -17.13
CA ALA A 66 -10.10 -4.95 -18.46
C ALA A 66 -10.64 -4.09 -19.63
N PRO A 67 -11.84 -3.48 -19.62
CA PRO A 67 -12.36 -2.73 -20.77
C PRO A 67 -11.55 -1.49 -21.12
N SER A 68 -10.93 -0.82 -20.14
CA SER A 68 -10.01 0.30 -20.40
C SER A 68 -8.72 -0.15 -21.10
N PHE A 69 -8.39 -1.44 -21.06
CA PHE A 69 -7.25 -2.06 -21.73
C PHE A 69 -7.62 -2.76 -23.05
N LEU A 70 -8.89 -3.12 -23.24
CA LEU A 70 -9.42 -3.74 -24.46
C LEU A 70 -9.68 -2.75 -25.61
N SER A 71 -9.61 -1.44 -25.35
CA SER A 71 -9.89 -0.39 -26.36
C SER A 71 -8.69 -0.05 -27.26
N SER A 72 -7.46 -0.43 -26.90
CA SER A 72 -6.33 -0.23 -27.83
C SER A 72 -6.37 -1.30 -28.92
N LYS A 73 -6.64 -0.88 -30.16
CA LYS A 73 -6.50 -1.68 -31.38
C LYS A 73 -5.05 -2.15 -31.54
N SER A 74 -4.64 -3.16 -30.79
CA SER A 74 -3.41 -3.91 -30.98
C SER A 74 -3.55 -5.29 -30.34
N SER A 75 -3.96 -6.24 -31.18
CA SER A 75 -3.45 -7.61 -31.26
C SER A 75 -2.88 -8.23 -29.98
N TYR A 76 -3.62 -9.21 -29.44
CA TYR A 76 -3.15 -10.30 -28.57
C TYR A 76 -2.28 -9.92 -27.37
N MET A 77 -2.91 -9.55 -26.25
CA MET A 77 -2.26 -9.75 -24.95
C MET A 77 -2.17 -11.27 -24.67
N PRO A 78 -0.98 -11.83 -24.37
CA PRO A 78 -0.84 -13.25 -24.10
C PRO A 78 -1.60 -13.61 -22.82
N ARG A 79 -2.35 -14.72 -22.84
CA ARG A 79 -3.14 -15.26 -21.70
C ARG A 79 -2.39 -15.20 -20.36
N SER A 80 -1.07 -15.38 -20.37
CA SER A 80 -0.19 -15.31 -19.19
C SER A 80 -0.25 -13.98 -18.41
N VAL A 81 -0.51 -12.84 -19.07
CA VAL A 81 -0.63 -11.52 -18.42
C VAL A 81 -1.98 -11.38 -17.71
N VAL A 82 -3.05 -11.86 -18.32
CA VAL A 82 -4.40 -11.86 -17.72
C VAL A 82 -4.44 -12.76 -16.48
N TYR A 83 -3.86 -13.97 -16.55
CA TYR A 83 -3.73 -14.84 -15.39
C TYR A 83 -2.79 -14.28 -14.32
N MET A 84 -1.77 -13.49 -14.70
CA MET A 84 -0.92 -12.80 -13.72
C MET A 84 -1.74 -11.83 -12.88
N HIS A 85 -2.53 -10.97 -13.54
CA HIS A 85 -3.39 -10.00 -12.87
C HIS A 85 -4.43 -10.66 -11.98
N LEU A 86 -5.05 -11.76 -12.44
CA LEU A 86 -6.06 -12.45 -11.63
C LEU A 86 -5.50 -13.00 -10.31
N HIS A 87 -4.34 -13.68 -10.34
CA HIS A 87 -3.77 -14.22 -9.11
C HIS A 87 -3.26 -13.12 -8.16
N VAL A 88 -2.68 -12.04 -8.71
CA VAL A 88 -2.31 -10.87 -7.89
C VAL A 88 -3.55 -10.30 -7.22
N LEU A 89 -4.65 -10.16 -7.96
CA LEU A 89 -5.93 -9.68 -7.43
C LEU A 89 -6.55 -10.61 -6.39
N VAL A 90 -6.41 -11.94 -6.52
CA VAL A 90 -6.82 -12.90 -5.50
C VAL A 90 -6.01 -12.71 -4.23
N VAL A 91 -4.67 -12.63 -4.34
CA VAL A 91 -3.77 -12.33 -3.20
C VAL A 91 -4.16 -11.02 -2.54
N MET A 92 -4.48 -9.99 -3.33
CA MET A 92 -4.95 -8.70 -2.82
C MET A 92 -6.24 -8.86 -2.02
N ALA A 93 -7.28 -9.43 -2.62
CA ALA A 93 -8.57 -9.64 -1.97
C ALA A 93 -8.45 -10.44 -0.66
N CYS A 94 -7.53 -11.40 -0.61
CA CYS A 94 -7.23 -12.21 0.57
C CYS A 94 -6.66 -11.38 1.74
N ILE A 95 -5.74 -10.44 1.47
CA ILE A 95 -5.20 -9.54 2.49
C ILE A 95 -6.31 -8.65 3.09
N PHE A 96 -7.40 -8.41 2.35
CA PHE A 96 -8.45 -7.46 2.73
C PHE A 96 -9.56 -8.01 3.64
N VAL A 97 -9.74 -9.33 3.71
CA VAL A 97 -10.80 -9.95 4.56
C VAL A 97 -10.51 -9.79 6.06
N VAL A 98 -9.31 -9.33 6.42
CA VAL A 98 -8.73 -9.43 7.76
C VAL A 98 -9.27 -8.42 8.79
N PHE A 99 -9.83 -7.28 8.39
CA PHE A 99 -10.11 -6.20 9.37
C PHE A 99 -11.61 -5.85 9.49
N LEU A 100 -12.38 -6.74 10.14
CA LEU A 100 -13.67 -6.41 10.78
C LEU A 100 -13.47 -6.40 12.30
N PRO A 101 -13.71 -5.28 13.00
CA PRO A 101 -13.21 -5.07 14.35
C PRO A 101 -14.05 -5.84 15.38
N SER A 102 -13.46 -6.85 16.01
CA SER A 102 -13.91 -7.32 17.32
C SER A 102 -12.76 -8.01 18.06
N SER A 103 -11.81 -7.23 18.61
CA SER A 103 -10.95 -7.63 19.74
C SER A 103 -9.93 -6.53 20.09
N TYR A 104 -10.07 -5.88 21.25
CA TYR A 104 -9.03 -5.07 21.88
C TYR A 104 -8.33 -5.88 22.99
N GLY A 105 -7.00 -5.82 23.10
CA GLY A 105 -6.21 -6.35 24.23
C GLY A 105 -4.73 -6.66 23.90
N ILE A 106 -3.91 -6.94 24.93
CA ILE A 106 -2.46 -7.28 24.84
C ILE A 106 -2.27 -8.79 24.71
N ALA A 107 -1.51 -9.27 23.70
CA ALA A 107 -1.12 -10.68 23.62
C ALA A 107 0.15 -10.82 24.46
N GLY A 108 0.22 -11.82 25.33
CA GLY A 108 1.32 -11.94 26.29
C GLY A 108 2.67 -12.34 25.69
N SER A 109 3.01 -11.95 24.46
CA SER A 109 4.24 -12.30 23.74
C SER A 109 5.04 -11.05 23.33
N THR A 110 6.33 -11.22 23.05
CA THR A 110 7.24 -10.19 22.53
C THR A 110 7.73 -10.65 21.16
N ASN A 111 7.67 -9.80 20.13
CA ASN A 111 8.05 -10.19 18.77
C ASN A 111 9.58 -10.25 18.62
N VAL A 112 10.00 -10.78 17.46
CA VAL A 112 11.42 -10.98 17.09
C VAL A 112 12.22 -9.68 17.03
N THR A 113 11.52 -8.56 16.86
CA THR A 113 12.05 -7.20 16.70
C THR A 113 12.08 -6.41 18.01
N GLY A 114 11.55 -6.96 19.11
CA GLY A 114 11.64 -6.44 20.48
C GLY A 114 10.46 -5.57 20.93
N ASP A 115 9.38 -5.50 20.15
CA ASP A 115 8.14 -4.78 20.47
C ASP A 115 7.15 -5.70 21.23
N GLN A 116 6.35 -5.12 22.15
CA GLN A 116 5.30 -5.87 22.87
C GLN A 116 4.17 -6.22 21.89
N VAL A 117 3.90 -7.50 21.70
CA VAL A 117 2.91 -7.97 20.73
C VAL A 117 1.51 -7.64 21.26
N LYS A 118 0.78 -6.78 20.57
CA LYS A 118 -0.63 -6.52 20.90
C LYS A 118 -1.46 -7.68 20.32
N LYS A 119 -2.62 -8.01 20.91
CA LYS A 119 -3.47 -9.11 20.38
C LYS A 119 -3.85 -8.88 18.93
N LEU A 120 -3.96 -7.61 18.54
CA LEU A 120 -4.31 -7.23 17.19
C LEU A 120 -3.18 -7.52 16.19
N ASP A 121 -1.92 -7.48 16.62
CA ASP A 121 -0.77 -7.86 15.79
C ASP A 121 -0.81 -9.36 15.47
N VAL A 122 -1.00 -10.21 16.50
CA VAL A 122 -1.16 -11.67 16.29
C VAL A 122 -2.36 -11.98 15.41
N LEU A 123 -3.51 -11.36 15.71
CA LEU A 123 -4.75 -11.60 14.98
C LEU A 123 -4.63 -11.22 13.51
N SER A 124 -4.10 -10.03 13.23
CA SER A 124 -3.91 -9.55 11.86
C SER A 124 -2.91 -10.43 11.11
N ASN A 125 -1.82 -10.85 11.75
CA ASN A 125 -0.84 -11.76 11.17
C ASN A 125 -1.47 -13.12 10.79
N ASP A 126 -2.12 -13.78 11.75
CA ASP A 126 -2.78 -15.08 11.54
C ASP A 126 -3.80 -15.03 10.41
N MET A 127 -4.59 -13.96 10.38
CA MET A 127 -5.59 -13.76 9.34
C MET A 127 -4.94 -13.57 7.96
N VAL A 128 -3.94 -12.69 7.82
CA VAL A 128 -3.25 -12.49 6.53
C VAL A 128 -2.62 -13.80 6.06
N ILE A 129 -1.90 -14.52 6.93
CA ILE A 129 -1.27 -15.81 6.61
C ILE A 129 -2.31 -16.82 6.14
N ASN A 130 -3.41 -16.99 6.87
CA ASN A 130 -4.41 -18.00 6.56
C ASN A 130 -5.11 -17.72 5.23
N VAL A 131 -5.48 -16.47 4.97
CA VAL A 131 -6.16 -16.13 3.72
C VAL A 131 -5.19 -16.19 2.54
N LEU A 132 -3.93 -15.77 2.71
CA LEU A 132 -2.89 -15.93 1.68
C LEU A 132 -2.57 -17.40 1.39
N ARG A 133 -2.51 -18.26 2.41
CA ARG A 133 -2.32 -19.71 2.25
C ARG A 133 -3.51 -20.34 1.51
N ALA A 134 -4.73 -19.87 1.76
CA ALA A 134 -5.95 -20.36 1.10
C ALA A 134 -6.13 -19.82 -0.34
N SER A 135 -5.30 -18.86 -0.78
CA SER A 135 -5.40 -18.24 -2.10
C SER A 135 -4.92 -19.13 -3.26
N PHE A 136 -4.14 -20.18 -2.96
CA PHE A 136 -3.42 -21.00 -3.95
C PHE A 136 -2.48 -20.22 -4.89
N ALA A 137 -2.15 -18.98 -4.54
CA ALA A 137 -1.37 -18.07 -5.38
C ALA A 137 0.04 -17.80 -4.82
N THR A 138 0.28 -18.07 -3.54
CA THR A 138 1.54 -17.75 -2.84
C THR A 138 2.39 -19.00 -2.60
N CYS A 139 3.71 -18.83 -2.53
CA CYS A 139 4.67 -19.90 -2.19
C CYS A 139 5.55 -19.57 -0.99
N VAL A 140 5.83 -18.29 -0.76
CA VAL A 140 6.63 -17.79 0.37
C VAL A 140 5.94 -16.56 0.94
N LEU A 141 5.80 -16.50 2.25
CA LEU A 141 5.31 -15.33 2.97
C LEU A 141 6.39 -14.82 3.91
N VAL A 142 6.56 -13.50 4.00
CA VAL A 142 7.42 -12.83 4.97
C VAL A 142 6.56 -11.82 5.73
N SER A 143 6.44 -12.02 7.04
CA SER A 143 5.69 -11.12 7.93
C SER A 143 6.66 -10.36 8.83
N GLU A 144 6.27 -9.18 9.30
CA GLU A 144 6.99 -8.48 10.37
C GLU A 144 7.01 -9.28 11.68
N GLU A 145 5.96 -10.06 11.93
CA GLU A 145 5.73 -10.78 13.19
C GLU A 145 6.39 -12.17 13.24
N ASP A 146 6.81 -12.71 12.10
CA ASP A 146 7.41 -14.04 11.98
C ASP A 146 8.91 -13.97 11.71
N LYS A 147 9.71 -14.67 12.53
CA LYS A 147 11.18 -14.68 12.44
C LYS A 147 11.74 -15.28 11.15
N GLN A 148 10.99 -16.18 10.55
CA GLN A 148 11.42 -16.96 9.39
C GLN A 148 10.37 -16.81 8.31
N ALA A 149 10.80 -16.87 7.05
CA ALA A 149 9.86 -16.94 5.95
C ALA A 149 8.97 -18.20 6.06
N ILE A 150 7.67 -18.03 5.88
CA ILE A 150 6.70 -19.11 5.89
C ILE A 150 6.64 -19.71 4.49
N ILE A 151 7.01 -20.98 4.37
CA ILE A 151 6.93 -21.72 3.12
C ILE A 151 5.57 -22.41 3.01
N ILE A 152 4.82 -22.12 1.94
CA ILE A 152 3.50 -22.70 1.72
C ILE A 152 3.63 -24.18 1.33
N GLU A 153 2.70 -25.01 1.80
CA GLU A 153 2.68 -26.45 1.56
C GLU A 153 2.41 -26.74 0.06
N PRO A 154 3.05 -27.77 -0.55
CA PRO A 154 2.98 -28.04 -1.99
C PRO A 154 1.57 -28.01 -2.60
N GLU A 155 0.56 -28.50 -1.86
CA GLU A 155 -0.82 -28.62 -2.31
C GLU A 155 -1.53 -27.26 -2.41
N LYS A 156 -0.99 -26.22 -1.78
CA LYS A 156 -1.53 -24.85 -1.72
C LYS A 156 -0.61 -23.82 -2.37
N ARG A 157 0.49 -24.24 -2.99
CA ARG A 157 1.48 -23.33 -3.58
C ARG A 157 0.96 -22.67 -4.86
N GLY A 158 1.24 -21.38 -4.96
CA GLY A 158 1.27 -20.67 -6.23
C GLY A 158 2.68 -20.15 -6.57
N LYS A 159 2.75 -19.00 -7.23
CA LYS A 159 3.96 -18.46 -7.86
C LYS A 159 4.43 -17.11 -7.30
N TYR A 160 3.77 -16.62 -6.26
CA TYR A 160 4.05 -15.31 -5.69
C TYR A 160 4.68 -15.41 -4.30
N VAL A 161 5.57 -14.47 -4.04
CA VAL A 161 6.12 -14.19 -2.72
C VAL A 161 5.44 -12.93 -2.20
N VAL A 162 4.98 -12.95 -0.96
CA VAL A 162 4.30 -11.80 -0.34
C VAL A 162 5.05 -11.40 0.92
N CYS A 163 5.52 -10.17 0.95
CA CYS A 163 6.10 -9.54 2.14
C CYS A 163 5.07 -8.55 2.69
N PHE A 164 4.72 -8.63 3.96
CA PHE A 164 3.68 -7.78 4.53
C PHE A 164 3.98 -7.37 5.98
N ASP A 165 3.50 -6.18 6.32
CA ASP A 165 3.35 -5.72 7.70
C ASP A 165 1.85 -5.83 8.03
N PRO A 166 1.45 -6.79 8.87
CA PRO A 166 0.04 -7.04 9.14
C PRO A 166 -0.61 -5.85 9.86
N LEU A 167 0.14 -5.08 10.66
CA LEU A 167 -0.38 -3.95 11.42
C LEU A 167 0.69 -2.86 11.70
N ASP A 168 0.90 -1.98 10.73
CA ASP A 168 1.74 -0.79 10.90
C ASP A 168 1.10 0.19 11.90
N GLY A 169 1.96 0.77 12.73
CA GLY A 169 1.55 1.73 13.75
C GLY A 169 0.96 1.07 15.00
N SER A 170 1.34 -0.16 15.33
CA SER A 170 0.86 -0.87 16.53
C SER A 170 0.98 -0.05 17.83
N SER A 171 2.00 0.81 17.95
CA SER A 171 2.16 1.75 19.08
C SER A 171 0.97 2.70 19.26
N ASN A 172 0.23 2.98 18.18
CA ASN A 172 -0.88 3.92 18.11
C ASN A 172 -2.27 3.30 18.33
N ILE A 173 -2.36 1.97 18.51
CA ILE A 173 -3.63 1.27 18.72
C ILE A 173 -4.38 1.81 19.95
N ASP A 174 -3.69 1.98 21.07
CA ASP A 174 -4.34 2.33 22.35
C ASP A 174 -4.83 3.78 22.39
N CYS A 175 -4.25 4.65 21.55
CA CYS A 175 -4.66 6.05 21.42
C CYS A 175 -5.60 6.31 20.24
N LEU A 176 -6.09 5.25 19.58
CA LEU A 176 -7.07 5.32 18.48
C LEU A 176 -6.62 6.21 17.31
N VAL A 177 -5.31 6.30 17.10
CA VAL A 177 -4.73 6.98 15.94
C VAL A 177 -4.74 6.02 14.75
N SER A 178 -4.69 6.58 13.53
CA SER A 178 -4.70 5.78 12.31
C SER A 178 -3.54 4.78 12.27
N ILE A 179 -3.87 3.56 11.84
CA ILE A 179 -2.99 2.41 11.66
C ILE A 179 -3.22 1.82 10.26
N GLY A 180 -2.48 0.80 9.87
CA GLY A 180 -2.66 0.20 8.55
C GLY A 180 -2.02 -1.16 8.37
N THR A 181 -2.17 -1.72 7.18
CA THR A 181 -1.52 -2.98 6.75
C THR A 181 -0.74 -2.67 5.47
N ILE A 182 0.50 -3.15 5.35
CA ILE A 182 1.37 -2.91 4.19
C ILE A 182 1.65 -4.23 3.50
N PHE A 183 1.71 -4.25 2.17
CA PHE A 183 2.07 -5.45 1.43
C PHE A 183 2.87 -5.15 0.16
N GLY A 184 3.81 -6.04 -0.15
CA GLY A 184 4.56 -6.11 -1.40
C GLY A 184 4.51 -7.51 -1.97
N ILE A 185 4.22 -7.62 -3.27
CA ILE A 185 4.13 -8.90 -3.98
C ILE A 185 5.25 -8.97 -5.01
N TYR A 186 6.02 -10.04 -4.92
CA TYR A 186 7.03 -10.43 -5.91
C TYR A 186 6.60 -11.69 -6.63
N ARG A 187 7.10 -11.89 -7.84
CA ARG A 187 7.02 -13.19 -8.49
C ARG A 187 8.24 -14.02 -8.06
N LYS A 188 8.03 -15.31 -7.75
CA LYS A 188 9.14 -16.25 -7.56
C LYS A 188 9.97 -16.32 -8.85
N ASN A 189 11.26 -16.07 -8.75
CA ASN A 189 12.18 -16.02 -9.89
C ASN A 189 13.01 -17.31 -10.04
N SER A 190 13.22 -18.05 -8.95
CA SER A 190 13.98 -19.30 -8.96
C SER A 190 13.14 -20.47 -9.46
N THR A 191 13.80 -21.50 -10.00
CA THR A 191 13.19 -22.79 -10.35
C THR A 191 13.24 -23.81 -9.22
N ASP A 192 14.05 -23.56 -8.19
CA ASP A 192 14.24 -24.46 -7.06
C ASP A 192 13.01 -24.51 -6.14
N GLU A 193 13.06 -25.34 -5.09
CA GLU A 193 12.03 -25.34 -4.05
C GLU A 193 11.92 -23.94 -3.39
N PRO A 194 10.69 -23.47 -3.08
CA PRO A 194 10.52 -22.16 -2.46
C PRO A 194 11.28 -22.04 -1.14
N SER A 195 12.01 -20.94 -0.97
CA SER A 195 12.81 -20.67 0.22
C SER A 195 12.81 -19.18 0.57
N GLU A 196 13.33 -18.84 1.74
CA GLU A 196 13.49 -17.45 2.18
C GLU A 196 14.22 -16.57 1.15
N LYS A 197 15.13 -17.15 0.37
CA LYS A 197 15.87 -16.45 -0.69
C LYS A 197 14.98 -15.87 -1.78
N ASP A 198 13.80 -16.45 -2.01
CA ASP A 198 12.85 -15.95 -3.00
C ASP A 198 12.24 -14.60 -2.59
N ALA A 199 12.25 -14.26 -1.29
CA ALA A 199 11.85 -12.95 -0.79
C ALA A 199 12.99 -11.91 -0.83
N LEU A 200 14.24 -12.35 -0.94
CA LEU A 200 15.42 -11.49 -0.99
C LEU A 200 15.62 -10.89 -2.41
N GLN A 201 14.60 -10.18 -2.88
CA GLN A 201 14.61 -9.48 -4.16
C GLN A 201 14.61 -7.95 -3.94
N PRO A 202 15.27 -7.18 -4.82
CA PRO A 202 15.18 -5.72 -4.77
C PRO A 202 13.73 -5.27 -5.01
N GLY A 203 13.32 -4.17 -4.38
CA GLY A 203 11.96 -3.63 -4.50
C GLY A 203 11.55 -3.33 -5.94
N ARG A 204 12.51 -3.13 -6.85
CA ARG A 204 12.30 -2.98 -8.29
C ARG A 204 11.58 -4.17 -8.94
N ASN A 205 11.66 -5.35 -8.32
CA ASN A 205 11.01 -6.59 -8.79
C ASN A 205 9.56 -6.75 -8.31
N LEU A 206 9.01 -5.79 -7.55
CA LEU A 206 7.62 -5.82 -7.14
C LEU A 206 6.69 -5.81 -8.36
N VAL A 207 5.76 -6.78 -8.41
CA VAL A 207 4.71 -6.84 -9.43
C VAL A 207 3.47 -6.03 -9.00
N ALA A 208 3.27 -5.90 -7.70
CA ALA A 208 2.25 -5.07 -7.08
C ALA A 208 2.66 -4.76 -5.64
N ALA A 209 2.25 -3.60 -5.13
CA ALA A 209 2.43 -3.22 -3.74
C ALA A 209 1.31 -2.26 -3.33
N GLY A 210 1.12 -2.09 -2.03
CA GLY A 210 0.09 -1.22 -1.54
C GLY A 210 -0.03 -1.26 -0.03
N TYR A 211 -1.08 -0.62 0.45
CA TYR A 211 -1.43 -0.59 1.85
C TYR A 211 -2.92 -0.37 2.05
N ALA A 212 -3.43 -0.89 3.16
CA ALA A 212 -4.72 -0.52 3.71
C ALA A 212 -4.50 0.50 4.84
N LEU A 213 -5.18 1.64 4.78
CA LEU A 213 -5.20 2.65 5.82
C LEU A 213 -6.51 2.54 6.59
N TYR A 214 -6.40 2.32 7.91
CA TYR A 214 -7.52 2.32 8.85
C TYR A 214 -7.58 3.70 9.54
N GLY A 215 -8.09 4.68 8.79
CA GLY A 215 -8.24 6.06 9.25
C GLY A 215 -9.69 6.41 9.63
N SER A 216 -10.08 7.66 9.39
CA SER A 216 -11.49 8.08 9.48
C SER A 216 -12.41 7.32 8.51
N ALA A 217 -11.84 6.91 7.38
CA ALA A 217 -12.40 5.92 6.48
C ALA A 217 -11.33 4.86 6.20
N THR A 218 -11.77 3.65 5.83
CA THR A 218 -10.85 2.60 5.42
C THR A 218 -10.56 2.72 3.93
N MET A 219 -9.29 2.86 3.58
CA MET A 219 -8.85 3.05 2.19
C MET A 219 -7.76 2.06 1.82
N LEU A 220 -7.92 1.44 0.66
CA LEU A 220 -6.94 0.60 0.03
C LEU A 220 -6.24 1.38 -1.08
N VAL A 221 -4.92 1.49 -0.98
CA VAL A 221 -4.08 2.05 -2.03
C VAL A 221 -3.34 0.91 -2.71
N LEU A 222 -3.49 0.80 -4.03
CA LEU A 222 -2.89 -0.25 -4.83
C LEU A 222 -2.03 0.36 -5.94
N ALA A 223 -0.76 -0.03 -5.95
CA ALA A 223 0.20 0.30 -7.00
C ALA A 223 0.57 -0.95 -7.80
N MET A 224 0.53 -0.81 -9.12
CA MET A 224 1.00 -1.81 -10.07
C MET A 224 1.82 -1.11 -11.16
N ALA A 225 2.26 -1.87 -12.18
CA ALA A 225 3.00 -1.31 -13.31
C ALA A 225 2.29 -0.10 -13.97
N CYS A 226 0.95 -0.09 -13.98
CA CYS A 226 0.11 0.92 -14.64
C CYS A 226 -0.15 2.21 -13.84
N GLY A 227 0.23 2.29 -12.56
CA GLY A 227 -0.02 3.47 -11.73
C GLY A 227 -0.54 3.11 -10.34
N VAL A 228 -1.10 4.11 -9.66
CA VAL A 228 -1.62 4.02 -8.29
C VAL A 228 -3.11 4.34 -8.29
N ASN A 229 -3.92 3.53 -7.61
CA ASN A 229 -5.36 3.76 -7.47
C ASN A 229 -5.77 3.63 -6.00
N CYS A 230 -6.72 4.46 -5.57
CA CYS A 230 -7.29 4.43 -4.22
C CYS A 230 -8.73 3.92 -4.27
N PHE A 231 -9.04 2.97 -3.40
CA PHE A 231 -10.36 2.43 -3.22
C PHE A 231 -10.81 2.64 -1.79
N MET A 232 -12.01 3.15 -1.58
CA MET A 232 -12.57 3.37 -0.25
C MET A 232 -13.58 2.28 0.08
N LEU A 233 -13.52 1.73 1.29
CA LEU A 233 -14.48 0.75 1.76
C LEU A 233 -15.83 1.43 2.05
N ASP A 234 -16.88 0.95 1.40
CA ASP A 234 -18.25 1.19 1.82
C ASP A 234 -18.66 0.09 2.83
N PRO A 235 -18.79 0.41 4.12
CA PRO A 235 -19.11 -0.58 5.15
C PRO A 235 -20.54 -1.12 5.05
N ALA A 236 -21.45 -0.45 4.33
CA ALA A 236 -22.85 -0.88 4.22
C ALA A 236 -22.99 -2.11 3.31
N ILE A 237 -22.22 -2.15 2.23
CA ILE A 237 -22.18 -3.28 1.28
C ILE A 237 -20.93 -4.15 1.44
N GLY A 238 -19.94 -3.65 2.18
CA GLY A 238 -18.67 -4.30 2.39
C GLY A 238 -17.78 -4.30 1.16
N GLU A 239 -17.86 -3.33 0.24
CA GLU A 239 -17.06 -3.30 -0.99
C GLU A 239 -16.10 -2.11 -1.04
N PHE A 240 -14.94 -2.32 -1.67
CA PHE A 240 -14.01 -1.24 -1.97
C PHE A 240 -14.37 -0.60 -3.30
N ILE A 241 -14.71 0.68 -3.29
CA ILE A 241 -15.13 1.46 -4.45
C ILE A 241 -13.96 2.34 -4.89
N LEU A 242 -13.63 2.32 -6.19
CA LEU A 242 -12.62 3.22 -6.75
C LEU A 242 -13.02 4.69 -6.52
N VAL A 243 -12.21 5.42 -5.75
CA VAL A 243 -12.44 6.85 -5.47
C VAL A 243 -11.44 7.74 -6.18
N ASP A 244 -10.18 7.31 -6.31
CA ASP A 244 -9.14 8.06 -7.02
C ASP A 244 -8.40 7.13 -7.99
N LYS A 245 -8.35 7.55 -9.27
CA LYS A 245 -7.71 6.80 -10.35
C LYS A 245 -6.42 7.47 -10.79
N ASP A 246 -5.38 6.67 -11.05
CA ASP A 246 -4.04 7.11 -11.48
C ASP A 246 -3.49 8.28 -10.66
N VAL A 247 -3.44 8.08 -9.35
CA VAL A 247 -2.98 9.09 -8.38
C VAL A 247 -1.55 9.49 -8.68
N LYS A 248 -1.32 10.81 -8.81
CA LYS A 248 0.00 11.42 -8.94
C LYS A 248 0.29 12.33 -7.77
N ILE A 249 1.49 12.20 -7.22
CA ILE A 249 1.98 13.08 -6.15
C ILE A 249 2.33 14.46 -6.74
N LYS A 250 2.15 15.52 -5.96
CA LYS A 250 2.59 16.86 -6.35
C LYS A 250 4.11 16.90 -6.50
N LYS A 251 4.62 17.69 -7.45
CA LYS A 251 6.07 17.85 -7.66
C LYS A 251 6.80 18.41 -6.44
N LYS A 252 6.15 19.36 -5.75
CA LYS A 252 6.60 19.98 -4.50
C LYS A 252 5.40 20.13 -3.57
N GLY A 253 5.59 19.84 -2.29
CA GLY A 253 4.61 20.07 -1.25
C GLY A 253 4.96 21.24 -0.35
N ASN A 254 4.31 21.25 0.81
CA ASN A 254 4.48 22.26 1.86
C ASN A 254 4.41 21.64 3.26
N ILE A 255 4.65 20.33 3.36
CA ILE A 255 4.61 19.55 4.59
C ILE A 255 5.90 18.72 4.70
N TYR A 256 6.51 18.72 5.88
CA TYR A 256 7.53 17.73 6.23
C TYR A 256 7.04 16.87 7.40
N SER A 257 7.38 15.58 7.35
CA SER A 257 6.94 14.57 8.32
C SER A 257 8.11 13.79 8.85
N LEU A 258 8.46 14.03 10.12
CA LEU A 258 9.58 13.38 10.80
C LEU A 258 9.41 13.51 12.33
N ASN A 259 9.90 12.52 13.08
CA ASN A 259 9.93 12.58 14.54
C ASN A 259 11.07 13.48 15.04
N GLU A 260 10.78 14.75 15.30
CA GLU A 260 11.77 15.72 15.80
C GLU A 260 12.28 15.42 17.22
N GLY A 261 11.68 14.46 17.95
CA GLY A 261 12.23 13.98 19.22
C GLY A 261 13.63 13.38 19.09
N TYR A 262 14.05 12.99 17.88
CA TYR A 262 15.41 12.53 17.58
C TYR A 262 16.37 13.65 17.17
N ALA A 263 16.02 14.93 17.35
CA ALA A 263 16.85 16.07 16.92
C ALA A 263 18.32 16.01 17.36
N LYS A 264 18.60 15.49 18.56
CA LYS A 264 19.96 15.31 19.09
C LYS A 264 20.80 14.27 18.34
N ASP A 265 20.13 13.31 17.70
CA ASP A 265 20.73 12.13 17.08
C ASP A 265 20.70 12.18 15.54
N PHE A 266 20.13 13.22 14.95
CA PHE A 266 20.12 13.44 13.51
C PHE A 266 21.52 13.69 12.94
N ASP A 267 21.71 13.25 11.71
CA ASP A 267 22.86 13.66 10.92
C ASP A 267 22.77 15.14 10.51
N PRO A 268 23.90 15.79 10.17
CA PRO A 268 23.92 17.20 9.79
C PRO A 268 23.03 17.55 8.59
N ALA A 269 22.81 16.63 7.65
CA ALA A 269 21.99 16.90 6.47
C ALA A 269 20.51 16.97 6.84
N VAL A 270 20.03 16.05 7.69
CA VAL A 270 18.66 16.10 8.24
C VAL A 270 18.47 17.37 9.07
N THR A 271 19.44 17.74 9.92
CA THR A 271 19.36 18.98 10.68
C THR A 271 19.29 20.22 9.77
N GLU A 272 20.15 20.32 8.75
CA GLU A 272 20.11 21.43 7.79
C GLU A 272 18.78 21.49 7.03
N TYR A 273 18.27 20.34 6.56
CA TYR A 273 17.00 20.28 5.84
C TYR A 273 15.83 20.76 6.72
N VAL A 274 15.69 20.24 7.94
CA VAL A 274 14.62 20.65 8.87
C VAL A 274 14.73 22.14 9.21
N GLN A 275 15.94 22.67 9.40
CA GLN A 275 16.14 24.11 9.62
C GLN A 275 15.66 24.94 8.43
N LYS A 276 15.97 24.55 7.19
CA LYS A 276 15.47 25.23 5.98
C LYS A 276 13.95 25.17 5.85
N LYS A 277 13.32 24.07 6.26
CA LYS A 277 11.84 23.96 6.23
C LYS A 277 11.16 24.89 7.25
N LYS A 278 11.81 25.14 8.40
CA LYS A 278 11.32 26.04 9.45
C LYS A 278 11.65 27.51 9.20
N PHE A 279 12.82 27.78 8.64
CA PHE A 279 13.34 29.11 8.35
C PHE A 279 13.78 29.18 6.88
N PRO A 280 12.83 29.30 5.93
CA PRO A 280 13.15 29.31 4.52
C PRO A 280 14.09 30.47 4.14
N PRO A 281 15.19 30.21 3.43
CA PRO A 281 16.18 31.25 3.08
C PRO A 281 15.67 32.24 2.04
N ASP A 282 14.61 31.89 1.31
CA ASP A 282 13.96 32.70 0.29
C ASP A 282 12.80 33.55 0.84
N ASN A 283 12.63 33.60 2.17
CA ASN A 283 11.52 34.25 2.87
C ASN A 283 10.13 33.72 2.46
N SER A 284 10.05 32.51 1.89
CA SER A 284 8.77 31.84 1.67
C SER A 284 8.13 31.39 2.99
N ALA A 285 6.86 31.01 2.94
CA ALA A 285 6.18 30.48 4.12
C ALA A 285 6.84 29.16 4.59
N PRO A 286 7.10 28.99 5.90
CA PRO A 286 7.61 27.73 6.44
C PRO A 286 6.69 26.55 6.11
N TYR A 287 7.27 25.36 6.00
CA TYR A 287 6.48 24.14 5.80
C TYR A 287 5.72 23.79 7.08
N GLY A 288 4.52 23.24 6.93
CA GLY A 288 3.80 22.64 8.04
C GLY A 288 4.49 21.35 8.52
N SER A 289 4.65 21.21 9.83
CA SER A 289 5.05 19.94 10.43
C SER A 289 3.83 19.05 10.66
N ARG A 290 3.89 17.79 10.21
CA ARG A 290 2.87 16.77 10.50
C ARG A 290 3.58 15.45 10.76
N TYR A 291 3.30 14.81 11.88
CA TYR A 291 3.84 13.48 12.18
C TYR A 291 2.81 12.71 13.00
N VAL A 292 2.14 11.76 12.37
CA VAL A 292 1.11 10.91 13.00
C VAL A 292 1.77 9.79 13.80
N GLY A 293 2.92 9.30 13.33
CA GLY A 293 3.65 8.22 14.00
C GLY A 293 3.23 6.81 13.56
N SER A 294 2.35 6.69 12.55
CA SER A 294 2.15 5.49 11.74
C SER A 294 2.65 5.78 10.33
N MET A 295 3.49 4.90 9.78
CA MET A 295 4.07 5.07 8.46
C MET A 295 2.96 5.16 7.40
N VAL A 296 1.97 4.28 7.46
CA VAL A 296 0.86 4.25 6.49
C VAL A 296 0.12 5.59 6.45
N ALA A 297 -0.20 6.16 7.61
CA ALA A 297 -0.92 7.44 7.69
C ALA A 297 -0.09 8.62 7.17
N ASP A 298 1.19 8.69 7.54
CA ASP A 298 2.10 9.76 7.12
C ASP A 298 2.45 9.67 5.62
N VAL A 299 2.66 8.46 5.10
CA VAL A 299 2.90 8.23 3.66
C VAL A 299 1.64 8.52 2.85
N HIS A 300 0.46 8.09 3.29
CA HIS A 300 -0.78 8.37 2.57
C HIS A 300 -1.05 9.88 2.46
N ARG A 301 -0.86 10.65 3.54
CA ARG A 301 -0.92 12.11 3.46
C ARG A 301 0.11 12.68 2.50
N THR A 302 1.33 12.16 2.50
CA THR A 302 2.40 12.58 1.60
C THR A 302 2.03 12.33 0.13
N LEU A 303 1.41 11.18 -0.16
CA LEU A 303 0.92 10.83 -1.49
C LEU A 303 -0.15 11.82 -2.00
N VAL A 304 -1.15 12.12 -1.16
CA VAL A 304 -2.32 12.93 -1.57
C VAL A 304 -2.02 14.43 -1.54
N TYR A 305 -1.33 14.93 -0.51
CA TYR A 305 -1.09 16.36 -0.33
C TYR A 305 0.24 16.84 -0.89
N GLY A 306 1.18 15.93 -1.17
CA GLY A 306 2.57 16.25 -1.45
C GLY A 306 3.36 16.55 -0.17
N GLY A 307 4.65 16.78 -0.35
CA GLY A 307 5.60 17.03 0.73
C GLY A 307 6.56 15.86 0.90
N ILE A 308 7.13 15.72 2.09
CA ILE A 308 8.17 14.73 2.34
C ILE A 308 7.97 14.01 3.69
N PHE A 309 8.19 12.70 3.69
CA PHE A 309 8.30 11.86 4.88
C PHE A 309 9.76 11.44 5.05
N LEU A 310 10.29 11.58 6.27
CA LEU A 310 11.64 11.20 6.62
C LEU A 310 11.66 10.33 7.88
N TYR A 311 12.27 9.15 7.73
CA TYR A 311 12.72 8.27 8.80
C TYR A 311 14.20 7.96 8.58
N PRO A 312 15.11 8.94 8.82
CA PRO A 312 16.52 8.78 8.53
C PRO A 312 17.20 7.82 9.52
N ALA A 313 18.44 7.45 9.22
CA ALA A 313 19.32 6.85 10.20
C ALA A 313 19.54 7.82 11.38
N ASN A 314 19.76 7.28 12.57
CA ASN A 314 20.21 8.05 13.72
C ASN A 314 21.25 7.26 14.50
N LYS A 315 21.88 7.87 15.51
CA LYS A 315 22.95 7.24 16.31
C LYS A 315 22.53 5.91 16.97
N LYS A 316 21.26 5.77 17.35
CA LYS A 316 20.71 4.55 17.98
C LYS A 316 20.28 3.50 16.95
N SER A 317 20.00 3.92 15.73
CA SER A 317 19.49 3.09 14.64
C SER A 317 20.21 3.49 13.35
N PRO A 318 21.48 3.09 13.19
CA PRO A 318 22.33 3.54 12.08
C PRO A 318 21.85 3.03 10.71
N LYS A 319 21.03 1.98 10.69
CA LYS A 319 20.35 1.47 9.49
C LYS A 319 18.87 1.90 9.42
N GLY A 320 18.46 2.93 10.16
CA GLY A 320 17.05 3.30 10.31
C GLY A 320 16.26 2.31 11.19
N LYS A 321 14.97 2.58 11.37
CA LYS A 321 14.04 1.73 12.13
C LYS A 321 13.18 0.82 11.24
N LEU A 322 12.74 1.35 10.10
CA LEU A 322 11.81 0.69 9.18
C LEU A 322 12.49 -0.46 8.43
N ARG A 323 11.76 -1.54 8.14
CA ARG A 323 12.25 -2.75 7.50
C ARG A 323 12.03 -2.69 5.99
N LEU A 324 13.05 -3.14 5.25
CA LEU A 324 13.09 -2.95 3.81
C LEU A 324 11.94 -3.66 3.10
N LEU A 325 11.71 -4.95 3.40
CA LEU A 325 10.87 -5.80 2.55
C LEU A 325 9.37 -5.48 2.63
N TYR A 326 8.88 -5.11 3.81
CA TYR A 326 7.45 -4.98 4.09
C TYR A 326 7.02 -3.58 4.56
N GLU A 327 7.94 -2.65 4.81
CA GLU A 327 7.62 -1.23 5.05
C GLU A 327 8.18 -0.36 3.91
N CYS A 328 9.51 -0.36 3.72
CA CYS A 328 10.17 0.59 2.83
C CYS A 328 9.89 0.31 1.34
N ASN A 329 10.09 -0.93 0.86
CA ASN A 329 9.92 -1.30 -0.54
C ASN A 329 8.48 -1.08 -1.03
N PRO A 330 7.42 -1.54 -0.32
CA PRO A 330 6.05 -1.28 -0.75
C PRO A 330 5.73 0.20 -0.87
N MET A 331 6.11 1.00 0.12
CA MET A 331 5.84 2.44 0.14
C MET A 331 6.65 3.18 -0.93
N ALA A 332 7.92 2.81 -1.13
CA ALA A 332 8.75 3.35 -2.20
C ALA A 332 8.15 3.03 -3.58
N TYR A 333 7.64 1.81 -3.78
CA TYR A 333 6.99 1.42 -5.03
C TYR A 333 5.74 2.25 -5.31
N VAL A 334 4.88 2.44 -4.31
CA VAL A 334 3.69 3.30 -4.44
C VAL A 334 4.10 4.73 -4.82
N ILE A 335 5.07 5.31 -4.11
CA ILE A 335 5.52 6.68 -4.35
C ILE A 335 6.14 6.85 -5.74
N GLU A 336 7.00 5.94 -6.18
CA GLU A 336 7.58 6.01 -7.54
C GLU A 336 6.51 5.86 -8.63
N LYS A 337 5.52 4.97 -8.44
CA LYS A 337 4.38 4.84 -9.40
C LYS A 337 3.48 6.07 -9.44
N ALA A 338 3.44 6.85 -8.37
CA ALA A 338 2.78 8.14 -8.31
C ALA A 338 3.63 9.30 -8.85
N GLY A 339 4.88 9.06 -9.28
CA GLY A 339 5.80 10.08 -9.80
C GLY A 339 6.63 10.80 -8.74
N GLY A 340 6.71 10.24 -7.53
CA GLY A 340 7.58 10.71 -6.45
C GLY A 340 8.94 10.03 -6.44
N LEU A 341 9.72 10.28 -5.39
CA LEU A 341 11.03 9.66 -5.16
C LEU A 341 11.07 9.01 -3.78
N ALA A 342 11.85 7.93 -3.67
CA ALA A 342 12.13 7.25 -2.41
C ALA A 342 13.61 6.82 -2.33
N THR A 343 14.30 7.25 -1.28
CA THR A 343 15.75 7.09 -1.12
C THR A 343 16.15 6.85 0.34
N THR A 344 17.32 6.24 0.55
CA THR A 344 17.99 6.20 1.86
C THR A 344 18.73 7.51 2.19
N GLY A 345 18.79 8.43 1.24
CA GLY A 345 19.69 9.59 1.24
C GLY A 345 20.96 9.35 0.39
N LYS A 346 21.31 8.08 0.14
CA LYS A 346 22.49 7.68 -0.66
C LYS A 346 22.11 6.97 -1.96
N GLU A 347 21.15 6.06 -1.87
CA GLU A 347 20.70 5.22 -2.98
C GLU A 347 19.17 5.15 -3.01
N ALA A 348 18.58 4.70 -4.13
CA ALA A 348 17.15 4.52 -4.25
C ALA A 348 16.70 3.27 -3.48
N ILE A 349 15.57 3.36 -2.75
CA ILE A 349 15.09 2.26 -1.90
C ILE A 349 14.87 0.97 -2.69
N LEU A 350 14.25 1.08 -3.87
CA LEU A 350 13.88 -0.07 -4.70
C LEU A 350 15.08 -0.82 -5.31
N ASP A 351 16.26 -0.20 -5.35
CA ASP A 351 17.46 -0.80 -5.93
C ASP A 351 18.32 -1.55 -4.89
N ILE A 352 17.99 -1.44 -3.61
CA ILE A 352 18.68 -2.15 -2.54
C ILE A 352 18.41 -3.65 -2.68
N VAL A 353 19.48 -4.44 -2.84
CA VAL A 353 19.39 -5.90 -2.80
C VAL A 353 19.41 -6.37 -1.34
N PRO A 354 18.33 -6.98 -0.83
CA PRO A 354 18.27 -7.42 0.55
C PRO A 354 19.15 -8.62 0.84
N THR A 355 19.77 -8.62 2.02
CA THR A 355 20.55 -9.76 2.52
C THR A 355 19.88 -10.50 3.68
N ASP A 356 18.86 -9.89 4.28
CA ASP A 356 18.11 -10.42 5.42
C ASP A 356 16.64 -9.95 5.31
N ILE A 357 15.69 -10.82 5.64
CA ILE A 357 14.26 -10.54 5.47
C ILE A 357 13.73 -9.43 6.41
N HIS A 358 14.40 -9.19 7.52
CA HIS A 358 14.09 -8.17 8.51
C HIS A 358 15.09 -7.00 8.49
N GLN A 359 15.90 -6.88 7.44
CA GLN A 359 16.87 -5.80 7.35
C GLN A 359 16.19 -4.43 7.39
N ARG A 360 16.80 -3.50 8.12
CA ARG A 360 16.32 -2.12 8.23
C ARG A 360 16.96 -1.22 7.18
N ALA A 361 16.22 -0.19 6.77
CA ALA A 361 16.74 0.87 5.90
C ALA A 361 16.25 2.26 6.37
N PRO A 362 17.08 3.30 6.26
CA PRO A 362 16.61 4.68 6.32
C PRO A 362 15.65 4.95 5.16
N VAL A 363 14.63 5.78 5.37
CA VAL A 363 13.65 6.10 4.33
C VAL A 363 13.40 7.59 4.26
N ILE A 364 13.53 8.14 3.06
CA ILE A 364 13.10 9.49 2.71
C ILE A 364 12.29 9.37 1.43
N LEU A 365 11.02 9.77 1.47
CA LEU A 365 10.12 9.65 0.32
C LEU A 365 9.15 10.82 0.21
N GLY A 366 8.64 11.04 -1.00
CA GLY A 366 7.57 12.00 -1.25
C GLY A 366 7.72 12.73 -2.58
N SER A 367 7.34 14.00 -2.57
CA SER A 367 7.40 14.92 -3.70
C SER A 367 8.83 15.01 -4.25
N PRO A 368 9.01 14.88 -5.58
CA PRO A 368 10.34 14.75 -6.19
C PRO A 368 11.23 15.97 -5.95
N GLU A 369 10.69 17.19 -5.96
CA GLU A 369 11.48 18.41 -5.69
C GLU A 369 11.95 18.48 -4.24
N ASP A 370 11.08 18.11 -3.28
CA ASP A 370 11.42 18.10 -1.85
C ASP A 370 12.49 17.04 -1.53
N VAL A 371 12.36 15.84 -2.11
CA VAL A 371 13.34 14.76 -1.94
C VAL A 371 14.66 15.09 -2.62
N THR A 372 14.63 15.75 -3.78
CA THR A 372 15.84 16.20 -4.49
C THR A 372 16.59 17.25 -3.67
N GLU A 373 15.90 18.22 -3.09
CA GLU A 373 16.51 19.21 -2.19
C GLU A 373 17.19 18.52 -1.00
N PHE A 374 16.54 17.52 -0.39
CA PHE A 374 17.16 16.72 0.68
C PHE A 374 18.43 16.00 0.19
N LEU A 375 18.38 15.36 -0.99
CA LEU A 375 19.53 14.65 -1.56
C LEU A 375 20.72 15.57 -1.87
N GLU A 376 20.47 16.79 -2.32
CA GLU A 376 21.52 17.79 -2.56
C GLU A 376 22.23 18.19 -1.26
N ILE A 377 21.46 18.41 -0.19
CA ILE A 377 22.01 18.67 1.14
C ILE A 377 22.79 17.45 1.64
N TYR A 378 22.25 16.25 1.44
CA TYR A 378 22.92 15.01 1.84
C TYR A 378 24.29 14.85 1.15
N LYS A 379 24.34 15.07 -0.18
CA LYS A 379 25.60 15.05 -0.96
C LYS A 379 26.61 16.10 -0.49
N LYS A 380 26.14 17.31 -0.17
CA LYS A 380 26.98 18.40 0.37
C LYS A 380 27.67 18.01 1.68
N HIS A 381 26.98 17.28 2.56
CA HIS A 381 27.55 16.79 3.82
C HIS A 381 28.36 15.50 3.67
N ALA A 382 28.10 14.69 2.65
CA ALA A 382 28.88 13.48 2.36
C ALA A 382 30.24 13.78 1.71
N ALA A 383 30.41 14.94 1.06
CA ALA A 383 31.66 15.38 0.44
C ALA A 383 32.60 16.13 1.42
N LYS A 384 32.16 16.35 2.66
CA LYS A 384 32.96 16.92 3.76
C LYS A 384 33.39 15.81 4.70
#